data_AF-Q5ZSY7-F1
#
_entry.id   AF-Q5ZSY7-F1
#
_cell.length_a   1.000
_cell.length_b   1.000
_cell.length_c   1.000
_cell.angle_alpha   90.00
_cell.angle_beta   90.00
_cell.angle_gamma   90.00
#
_symmetry.space_group_name_H-M   'P 1'
#
loop_
_entity.id
_entity.type
_entity.pdbx_description
1 polymer ?
#
loop_
_entity_poly.entity_id
_entity_poly.type
_entity_poly.pdbx_seq_one_letter_code
_entity_poly.pdbx_strand_id
1 'polypeptide(L)'
;MKRCPITYEKISDQENYSQRGLRLLSPQLKNLSPLDLSADEQRQEAIARVGKMSIQGVQKKLSTKLKIKEGCFEIVDQNGDYILKPQSDIYPELPENEAITMTLAKTIGLEWFSVL
;
A
#
# COMPACT_ATOMS: atom_id res chain seq x y z
N MET A 1 -11.96 -16.30 -7.55
CA MET A 1 -12.72 -15.14 -7.03
C MET A 1 -11.75 -14.20 -6.36
N LYS A 2 -11.43 -13.09 -7.02
CA LYS A 2 -10.55 -12.04 -6.50
C LYS A 2 -11.27 -11.16 -5.46
N ARG A 3 -10.52 -10.61 -4.50
CA ARG A 3 -11.02 -9.64 -3.52
C ARG A 3 -10.24 -8.33 -3.62
N CYS A 4 -10.90 -7.21 -3.39
CA CYS A 4 -10.25 -5.91 -3.31
C CYS A 4 -9.30 -5.86 -2.09
N PRO A 5 -8.02 -5.46 -2.26
CA PRO A 5 -7.08 -5.38 -1.14
C PRO A 5 -7.48 -4.40 -0.03
N ILE A 6 -8.24 -3.36 -0.36
CA ILE A 6 -8.61 -2.27 0.57
C ILE A 6 -9.88 -2.58 1.35
N THR A 7 -10.89 -3.17 0.70
CA THR A 7 -12.24 -3.37 1.28
C THR A 7 -12.62 -4.83 1.48
N TYR A 8 -11.83 -5.77 0.96
CA TYR A 8 -12.11 -7.21 0.91
C TYR A 8 -13.41 -7.61 0.18
N GLU A 9 -14.05 -6.66 -0.52
CA GLU A 9 -15.20 -6.90 -1.38
C GLU A 9 -14.80 -7.83 -2.53
N LYS A 10 -15.73 -8.69 -2.97
CA LYS A 10 -15.54 -9.51 -4.16
C LYS A 10 -15.49 -8.58 -5.39
N ILE A 11 -14.48 -8.76 -6.23
CA ILE A 11 -14.31 -8.00 -7.48
C ILE A 11 -14.16 -8.97 -8.66
N SER A 12 -14.36 -8.47 -9.87
CA SER A 12 -14.11 -9.25 -11.09
C SER A 12 -12.62 -9.56 -11.24
N ASP A 13 -12.28 -10.61 -11.99
CA ASP A 13 -10.88 -10.98 -12.19
C ASP A 13 -10.10 -9.94 -13.03
N GLN A 14 -10.82 -9.10 -13.80
CA GLN A 14 -10.28 -7.99 -14.59
C GLN A 14 -9.96 -6.74 -13.74
N GLU A 15 -10.53 -6.60 -12.54
CA GLU A 15 -10.34 -5.43 -11.69
C GLU A 15 -9.29 -5.69 -10.61
N ASN A 16 -8.52 -4.67 -10.23
CA ASN A 16 -7.58 -4.75 -9.10
C ASN A 16 -8.16 -4.20 -7.79
N TYR A 17 -9.09 -3.24 -7.88
CA TYR A 17 -9.67 -2.55 -6.75
C TYR A 17 -11.17 -2.35 -6.95
N SER A 18 -11.94 -2.32 -5.87
CA SER A 18 -13.35 -1.90 -5.93
C SER A 18 -13.42 -0.37 -6.01
N GLN A 19 -14.50 0.15 -6.61
CA GLN A 19 -14.75 1.60 -6.66
C GLN A 19 -14.85 2.23 -5.26
N ARG A 20 -15.36 1.49 -4.28
CA ARG A 20 -15.36 1.91 -2.88
C ARG A 20 -13.94 2.00 -2.32
N GLY A 21 -13.09 1.01 -2.60
CA GLY A 21 -11.68 1.02 -2.20
C GLY A 21 -10.93 2.22 -2.76
N LEU A 22 -11.12 2.53 -4.04
CA LEU A 22 -10.50 3.71 -4.67
C LEU A 22 -10.96 5.03 -4.03
N ARG A 23 -12.24 5.15 -3.66
CA ARG A 23 -12.75 6.34 -2.97
C ARG A 23 -12.20 6.52 -1.56
N LEU A 24 -11.78 5.44 -0.89
CA LEU A 24 -11.09 5.52 0.40
C LEU A 24 -9.69 6.12 0.26
N LEU A 25 -9.05 5.97 -0.90
CA LEU A 25 -7.78 6.63 -1.23
C LEU A 25 -7.95 8.10 -1.58
N SER A 26 -8.91 8.38 -2.47
CA SER A 26 -9.26 9.72 -2.86
C SER A 26 -10.64 9.71 -3.54
N PRO A 27 -11.55 10.64 -3.21
CA PRO A 27 -12.86 10.71 -3.85
C PRO A 27 -12.83 10.85 -5.38
N GLN A 28 -11.73 11.33 -5.94
CA GLN A 28 -11.55 11.59 -7.37
C GLN A 28 -10.83 10.45 -8.11
N LEU A 29 -10.31 9.44 -7.39
CA LEU A 29 -9.56 8.34 -7.98
C LEU A 29 -10.50 7.34 -8.66
N LYS A 30 -10.34 7.16 -9.97
CA LYS A 30 -11.19 6.28 -10.79
C LYS A 30 -10.55 4.92 -11.09
N ASN A 31 -9.23 4.89 -11.16
CA ASN A 31 -8.44 3.69 -11.37
C ASN A 31 -7.10 3.83 -10.64
N LEU A 32 -6.47 2.70 -10.34
CA LEU A 32 -5.14 2.65 -9.74
C LEU A 32 -4.33 1.53 -10.42
N SER A 33 -3.28 1.93 -11.11
CA SER A 33 -2.29 1.04 -11.69
C SER A 33 -1.40 0.45 -10.58
N PRO A 34 -0.99 -0.82 -10.70
CA PRO A 34 0.07 -1.38 -9.86
C PRO A 34 1.35 -0.53 -9.98
N LEU A 35 2.18 -0.58 -8.93
CA LEU A 35 3.50 0.01 -9.00
C LEU A 35 4.33 -0.76 -10.04
N ASP A 36 4.99 -0.04 -10.96
CA ASP A 36 5.81 -0.61 -12.03
C ASP A 36 7.19 -1.06 -11.51
N LEU A 37 7.17 -1.84 -10.44
CA LEU A 37 8.33 -2.44 -9.78
C LEU A 37 7.92 -3.77 -9.17
N SER A 38 8.72 -4.81 -9.42
CA SER A 38 8.62 -6.08 -8.72
C SER A 38 8.89 -5.91 -7.22
N ALA A 39 8.47 -6.88 -6.42
CA ALA A 39 8.75 -6.86 -4.98
C ALA A 39 10.26 -6.79 -4.67
N ASP A 40 11.11 -7.37 -5.52
CA ASP A 40 12.56 -7.28 -5.35
C ASP A 40 13.08 -5.88 -5.64
N GLU A 41 12.68 -5.29 -6.75
CA GLU A 41 13.04 -3.91 -7.11
C GLU A 41 12.56 -2.93 -6.05
N GLN A 42 11.34 -3.10 -5.53
CA GLN A 42 10.84 -2.30 -4.41
C GLN A 42 11.72 -2.42 -3.15
N ARG A 43 12.21 -3.62 -2.83
CA ARG A 43 13.15 -3.82 -1.71
C ARG A 43 14.49 -3.13 -1.99
N GLN A 44 15.02 -3.21 -3.21
CA GLN A 44 16.25 -2.52 -3.60
C GLN A 44 16.09 -1.00 -3.49
N GLU A 45 14.98 -0.46 -4.00
CA GLU A 45 14.66 0.96 -3.92
C GLU A 45 14.52 1.45 -2.47
N ALA A 46 13.94 0.61 -1.60
CA ALA A 46 13.83 0.89 -0.17
C ALA A 46 15.19 0.92 0.52
N ILE A 47 16.09 -0.01 0.18
CA ILE A 47 17.47 -0.05 0.71
C ILE A 47 18.24 1.20 0.23
N ALA A 48 18.14 1.55 -1.05
CA ALA A 48 18.83 2.71 -1.63
C ALA A 48 18.41 4.07 -1.03
N ARG A 49 17.25 4.10 -0.32
CA ARG A 49 16.68 5.29 0.31
C ARG A 49 16.73 5.25 1.84
N VAL A 50 17.38 4.25 2.43
CA VAL A 50 17.64 4.21 3.86
C VAL A 50 18.38 5.49 4.28
N GLY A 51 17.84 6.19 5.30
CA GLY A 51 18.39 7.45 5.81
C GLY A 51 17.96 8.71 5.05
N LYS A 52 17.34 8.61 3.88
CA LYS A 52 16.75 9.76 3.16
C LYS A 52 15.30 10.05 3.57
N MET A 53 14.63 9.04 4.11
CA MET A 53 13.26 9.14 4.62
C MET A 53 13.26 9.32 6.15
N SER A 54 12.42 10.21 6.66
CA SER A 54 12.27 10.47 8.11
C SER A 54 11.47 9.38 8.86
N ILE A 55 11.48 8.14 8.36
CA ILE A 55 10.61 7.07 8.85
C ILE A 55 11.46 5.98 9.52
N GLN A 56 11.37 5.90 10.85
CA GLN A 56 12.14 4.93 11.67
C GLN A 56 11.59 3.50 11.58
N GLY A 57 12.44 2.49 11.75
CA GLY A 57 12.07 1.06 11.84
C GLY A 57 12.98 0.14 11.02
N VAL A 58 13.05 -1.13 11.40
CA VAL A 58 13.93 -2.15 10.76
C VAL A 58 13.39 -2.59 9.39
N GLN A 59 12.06 -2.57 9.21
CA GLN A 59 11.42 -3.01 7.97
C GLN A 59 11.65 -2.01 6.83
N LYS A 60 12.03 -2.54 5.66
CA LYS A 60 12.14 -1.81 4.39
C LYS A 60 10.79 -1.14 4.07
N LYS A 61 10.83 0.14 3.72
CA LYS A 61 9.65 0.97 3.46
C LYS A 61 9.96 2.00 2.40
N LEU A 62 8.94 2.37 1.63
CA LEU A 62 8.98 3.43 0.64
C LEU A 62 7.94 4.48 0.99
N SER A 63 8.32 5.75 0.95
CA SER A 63 7.38 6.86 0.97
C SER A 63 6.85 7.07 -0.45
N THR A 64 5.53 7.17 -0.59
CA THR A 64 4.88 7.28 -1.90
C THR A 64 3.83 8.38 -1.89
N LYS A 65 3.65 9.03 -3.05
CA LYS A 65 2.64 10.04 -3.30
C LYS A 65 1.59 9.49 -4.26
N LEU A 66 0.31 9.69 -3.95
CA LEU A 66 -0.76 9.25 -4.85
C LEU A 66 -0.98 10.30 -5.95
N LYS A 67 -0.69 9.93 -7.19
CA LYS A 67 -0.90 10.75 -8.38
C LYS A 67 -2.30 10.48 -8.91
N ILE A 68 -3.29 11.23 -8.40
CA ILE A 68 -4.72 10.96 -8.65
C ILE A 68 -5.07 11.03 -10.15
N LYS A 69 -4.49 11.97 -10.90
CA LYS A 69 -4.79 12.15 -12.34
C LYS A 69 -4.22 10.99 -13.17
N GLU A 70 -3.04 10.53 -12.79
CA GLU A 70 -2.29 9.44 -13.42
C GLU A 70 -2.75 8.07 -12.94
N GLY A 71 -3.44 8.00 -11.80
CA GLY A 71 -3.91 6.78 -11.18
C GLY A 71 -2.77 5.86 -10.75
N CYS A 72 -1.70 6.40 -10.18
CA CYS A 72 -0.53 5.61 -9.76
C CYS A 72 0.11 6.15 -8.47
N PHE A 73 0.99 5.35 -7.88
CA PHE A 73 1.88 5.79 -6.81
C PHE A 73 3.24 6.17 -7.39
N GLU A 74 3.75 7.33 -6.96
CA GLU A 74 5.12 7.78 -7.23
C GLU A 74 5.95 7.64 -5.96
N ILE A 75 7.12 6.99 -6.04
CA ILE A 75 8.06 6.93 -4.91
C ILE A 75 8.70 8.31 -4.71
N VAL A 76 8.65 8.82 -3.48
CA VAL A 76 9.20 10.13 -3.12
C VAL A 76 9.98 10.03 -1.82
N ASP A 77 11.10 10.74 -1.73
CA ASP A 77 11.94 10.73 -0.52
C ASP A 77 11.35 11.57 0.63
N GLN A 78 10.51 12.56 0.30
CA GLN A 78 9.90 13.50 1.25
C GLN A 78 8.45 13.81 0.87
N ASN A 79 7.64 14.16 1.86
CA ASN A 79 6.24 14.58 1.67
C ASN A 79 5.37 13.56 0.90
N GLY A 80 5.60 12.27 1.15
CA GLY A 80 4.70 11.21 0.69
C GLY A 80 3.42 11.17 1.51
N ASP A 81 2.35 10.70 0.87
CA ASP A 81 1.04 10.54 1.48
C ASP A 81 0.86 9.13 2.10
N TYR A 82 1.61 8.14 1.58
CA TYR A 82 1.47 6.74 1.92
C TYR A 82 2.82 6.05 2.13
N ILE A 83 2.84 5.06 3.02
CA ILE A 83 4.00 4.20 3.25
C ILE A 83 3.72 2.86 2.57
N LEU A 84 4.49 2.53 1.55
CA LEU A 84 4.47 1.23 0.92
C LEU A 84 5.49 0.31 1.60
N LYS A 85 5.03 -0.87 2.03
CA LYS A 85 5.87 -1.93 2.59
C LYS A 85 6.02 -3.05 1.57
N PRO A 86 7.20 -3.20 0.93
CA PRO A 86 7.42 -4.27 -0.04
C PRO A 86 7.24 -5.65 0.60
N GLN A 87 6.84 -6.64 -0.21
CA GLN A 87 6.78 -8.04 0.23
C GLN A 87 8.12 -8.45 0.84
N SER A 88 8.09 -9.08 2.01
CA SER A 88 9.30 -9.65 2.59
C SER A 88 9.69 -10.93 1.84
N ASP A 89 10.99 -11.08 1.63
CA ASP A 89 11.64 -12.27 1.09
C ASP A 89 11.64 -13.44 2.08
N ILE A 90 11.85 -13.15 3.37
CA ILE A 90 11.92 -14.15 4.45
C ILE A 90 10.57 -14.41 5.14
N TYR A 91 9.62 -13.47 5.05
CA TYR A 91 8.26 -13.62 5.58
C TYR A 91 7.23 -13.24 4.50
N PRO A 92 6.94 -14.16 3.55
CA PRO A 92 6.11 -13.88 2.39
C PRO A 92 4.65 -13.53 2.67
N GLU A 93 4.17 -13.58 3.91
CA GLU A 93 2.81 -13.20 4.29
C GLU A 93 2.79 -12.00 5.27
N LEU A 94 3.94 -11.34 5.47
CA LEU A 94 4.07 -10.26 6.45
C LEU A 94 3.12 -9.08 6.16
N PRO A 95 2.98 -8.56 4.93
CA PRO A 95 2.01 -7.51 4.62
C PRO A 95 0.55 -7.94 4.87
N GLU A 96 0.19 -9.18 4.50
CA GLU A 96 -1.14 -9.73 4.71
C GLU A 96 -1.46 -9.87 6.22
N ASN A 97 -0.48 -10.32 7.01
CA ASN A 97 -0.59 -10.41 8.46
C ASN A 97 -0.76 -9.04 9.12
N GLU A 98 -0.10 -8.01 8.60
CA GLU A 98 -0.29 -6.64 9.06
C GLU A 98 -1.70 -6.13 8.73
N ALA A 99 -2.15 -6.33 7.48
CA ALA A 99 -3.46 -5.89 7.01
C ALA A 99 -4.63 -6.53 7.80
N ILE A 100 -4.55 -7.83 8.10
CA ILE A 100 -5.59 -8.51 8.89
C ILE A 100 -5.57 -8.03 10.35
N THR A 101 -4.39 -7.82 10.94
CA THR A 101 -4.27 -7.33 12.32
C THR A 101 -4.91 -5.96 12.48
N MET A 102 -4.66 -5.06 11.53
CA MET A 102 -5.22 -3.71 11.54
C MET A 102 -6.71 -3.71 11.24
N THR A 103 -7.17 -4.60 10.36
CA THR A 103 -8.61 -4.80 10.12
C THR A 103 -9.32 -5.29 11.38
N LEU A 104 -8.77 -6.27 12.08
CA LEU A 104 -9.30 -6.78 13.35
C LEU A 104 -9.33 -5.68 14.42
N ALA A 105 -8.25 -4.92 14.55
CA ALA A 105 -8.18 -3.80 15.49
C ALA A 105 -9.27 -2.74 15.21
N LYS A 106 -9.53 -2.45 13.93
CA LYS A 106 -10.62 -1.55 13.52
C LYS A 106 -12.01 -2.06 13.92
N THR A 107 -12.24 -3.38 13.88
CA THR A 107 -13.54 -3.96 14.27
C THR A 107 -13.90 -3.75 15.74
N ILE A 108 -12.88 -3.58 16.59
CA ILE A 108 -13.07 -3.30 18.03
C ILE A 108 -12.92 -1.81 18.36
N GLY A 109 -12.91 -0.92 17.35
CA GLY A 109 -12.88 0.52 17.52
C GLY A 109 -11.51 1.11 17.86
N LEU A 110 -10.41 0.38 17.65
CA LEU A 110 -9.07 0.95 17.78
C LEU A 110 -8.75 1.83 16.56
N GLU A 111 -8.21 3.01 16.82
CA GLU A 111 -7.73 3.92 15.79
C GLU A 111 -6.32 3.51 15.33
N TRP A 112 -6.16 3.37 14.01
CA TRP A 112 -4.91 3.02 13.35
C TRP A 112 -4.81 3.77 12.03
N PHE A 113 -3.58 3.94 11.54
CA PHE A 113 -3.34 4.42 10.17
C PHE A 113 -3.95 3.42 9.16
N SER A 114 -4.55 3.90 8.07
CA SER A 114 -5.08 3.00 7.03
C SER A 114 -3.94 2.30 6.28
N VAL A 115 -4.05 0.99 6.05
CA VAL A 115 -3.11 0.21 5.21
C VAL A 115 -3.61 0.19 3.77
N LEU A 116 -2.65 0.25 2.84
CA LEU A 116 -2.82 -0.05 1.42
C LEU A 116 -1.82 -1.10 0.98
#